data_AF-A0A0S2FI01-F1
#
_entry.id   AF-A0A0S2FI01-F1
#
_cell.length_a   1.000
_cell.length_b   1.000
_cell.length_c   1.000
_cell.angle_alpha   90.00
_cell.angle_beta   90.00
_cell.angle_gamma   90.00
#
_symmetry.space_group_name_H-M   'P 1'
#
loop_
_entity.id
_entity.type
_entity.pdbx_description
1 polymer ?
#
loop_
_entity_poly.entity_id
_entity_poly.type
_entity_poly.pdbx_seq_one_letter_code
_entity_poly.pdbx_strand_id
1 'polypeptide(L)'
;MKRIMWNDPATSRLMYRLSALWATAYAVLSIHGSATYTLYLPHKVGHYLPAIIAFGCWLWALHCALLYRTDASIRTRLDLRLLLPLFPMALASSLICYLRYLEQR
;
A
#
# COMPACT_ATOMS: atom_id res chain seq x y z
N MET A 1 21.34 -25.83 -9.91
CA MET A 1 20.89 -24.42 -9.92
C MET A 1 20.30 -24.10 -8.55
N LYS A 2 21.03 -23.33 -7.74
CA LYS A 2 20.81 -23.17 -6.29
C LYS A 2 19.67 -22.18 -6.02
N ARG A 3 18.48 -22.67 -5.59
CA ARG A 3 17.42 -21.88 -4.93
C ARG A 3 17.87 -21.45 -3.53
N ILE A 4 18.84 -20.54 -3.43
CA ILE A 4 19.39 -20.13 -2.13
C ILE A 4 18.75 -18.85 -1.59
N MET A 5 18.16 -18.01 -2.43
CA MET A 5 17.72 -16.68 -1.97
C MET A 5 16.44 -16.68 -1.10
N TRP A 6 15.65 -17.76 -1.11
CA TRP A 6 14.36 -17.84 -0.41
C TRP A 6 14.36 -18.72 0.85
N ASN A 7 15.48 -19.37 1.20
CA ASN A 7 15.54 -20.26 2.36
C ASN A 7 16.01 -19.56 3.65
N ASP A 8 16.61 -18.38 3.56
CA ASP A 8 17.08 -17.65 4.73
C ASP A 8 15.94 -16.83 5.36
N PRO A 9 15.48 -17.17 6.58
CA PRO A 9 14.35 -16.49 7.21
C PRO A 9 14.66 -15.02 7.54
N ALA A 10 15.93 -14.63 7.61
CA ALA A 10 16.33 -13.23 7.75
C ALA A 10 16.07 -12.42 6.48
N THR A 11 16.36 -12.99 5.31
CA THR A 11 16.20 -12.35 4.00
C THR A 11 14.73 -12.18 3.65
N SER A 12 13.90 -13.22 3.85
CA SER A 12 12.44 -13.13 3.63
C SER A 12 11.78 -12.07 4.50
N ARG A 13 12.20 -11.94 5.76
CA ARG A 13 11.75 -10.88 6.66
C ARG A 13 12.19 -9.48 6.22
N LEU A 14 13.44 -9.34 5.77
CA LEU A 14 13.93 -8.06 5.25
C LEU A 14 13.13 -7.61 4.02
N MET A 15 12.92 -8.52 3.06
CA MET A 15 12.14 -8.23 1.86
C MET A 15 10.68 -7.88 2.18
N TYR A 16 10.07 -8.56 3.15
CA TYR A 16 8.73 -8.22 3.62
C TYR A 16 8.66 -6.83 4.24
N ARG A 17 9.61 -6.48 5.11
CA ARG A 17 9.64 -5.16 5.75
C ARG A 17 9.84 -4.05 4.74
N LEU A 18 10.73 -4.24 3.76
CA LEU A 18 10.92 -3.31 2.66
C LEU A 18 9.64 -3.16 1.83
N SER A 19 8.92 -4.26 1.58
CA SER A 19 7.64 -4.23 0.87
C SER A 19 6.56 -3.48 1.66
N ALA A 20 6.50 -3.65 2.98
CA ALA A 20 5.57 -2.92 3.85
C ALA A 20 5.92 -1.42 3.94
N LEU A 21 7.21 -1.07 4.01
CA LEU A 21 7.66 0.33 3.95
C LEU A 21 7.29 0.97 2.61
N TRP A 22 7.48 0.25 1.50
CA TRP A 22 7.08 0.71 0.18
C TRP A 22 5.57 0.95 0.09
N ALA A 23 4.77 0.01 0.61
CA ALA A 23 3.31 0.16 0.66
C ALA A 23 2.88 1.39 1.46
N THR A 24 3.58 1.67 2.57
CA THR A 24 3.34 2.85 3.42
C THR A 24 3.66 4.13 2.66
N ALA A 25 4.82 4.20 2.01
CA ALA A 25 5.22 5.36 1.20
C ALA A 25 4.24 5.59 0.03
N TYR A 26 3.80 4.52 -0.61
CA TYR A 26 2.83 4.56 -1.70
C TYR A 26 1.45 5.08 -1.23
N ALA A 27 1.00 4.64 -0.05
CA ALA A 27 -0.25 5.13 0.54
C ALA A 27 -0.17 6.61 0.94
N VAL A 28 0.95 7.06 1.51
CA VAL A 28 1.18 8.49 1.80
C VAL A 28 1.17 9.32 0.52
N LEU A 29 1.84 8.86 -0.54
CA LEU A 29 1.83 9.53 -1.84
C LEU A 29 0.40 9.57 -2.43
N SER A 30 -0.37 8.51 -2.26
CA SER A 30 -1.77 8.45 -2.67
C SER A 30 -2.65 9.48 -1.96
N ILE A 31 -2.52 9.56 -0.63
CA ILE A 31 -3.25 10.52 0.21
C ILE A 31 -2.86 11.95 -0.19
N HIS A 32 -1.56 12.22 -0.31
CA HIS A 32 -1.06 13.53 -0.69
C HIS A 32 -1.48 13.94 -2.10
N GLY A 33 -1.37 13.04 -3.07
CA GLY A 33 -1.84 13.26 -4.44
C GLY A 33 -3.34 13.53 -4.46
N SER A 34 -4.15 12.66 -3.85
CA SER A 34 -5.61 12.84 -3.82
C SER A 34 -6.05 14.14 -3.13
N ALA A 35 -5.30 14.61 -2.13
CA ALA A 35 -5.59 15.85 -1.44
C ALA A 35 -5.25 17.12 -2.26
N THR A 36 -4.19 17.06 -3.07
CA THR A 36 -3.61 18.23 -3.79
C THR A 36 -4.03 18.31 -5.26
N TYR A 37 -4.57 17.23 -5.85
CA TYR A 37 -4.85 17.14 -7.29
C TYR A 37 -5.94 18.09 -7.80
N THR A 38 -6.81 18.61 -6.93
CA THR A 38 -7.80 19.64 -7.29
C THR A 38 -7.17 20.96 -7.74
N LEU A 39 -5.88 21.22 -7.46
CA LEU A 39 -5.22 22.49 -7.76
C LEU A 39 -4.53 22.56 -9.15
N TYR A 40 -4.23 21.44 -9.82
CA TYR A 40 -3.23 21.46 -10.91
C TYR A 40 -3.52 20.65 -12.19
N LEU A 41 -4.54 19.78 -12.27
CA LEU A 41 -4.75 18.94 -13.48
C LEU A 41 -6.19 18.91 -14.02
N PRO A 42 -6.36 18.73 -15.36
CA PRO A 42 -7.67 18.69 -16.00
C PRO A 42 -8.53 17.50 -15.57
N HIS A 43 -9.81 17.82 -15.39
CA HIS A 43 -10.91 17.11 -14.72
C HIS A 43 -11.21 15.64 -15.08
N LYS A 44 -10.49 15.02 -16.02
CA LYS A 44 -10.69 13.59 -16.36
C LYS A 44 -9.47 12.74 -16.03
N VAL A 45 -8.25 13.20 -16.33
CA VAL A 45 -7.01 12.46 -16.02
C VAL A 45 -6.67 12.55 -14.52
N GLY A 46 -7.06 13.65 -13.88
CA GLY A 46 -6.80 13.90 -12.46
C GLY A 46 -7.49 12.94 -11.48
N HIS A 47 -8.50 12.16 -11.89
CA HIS A 47 -9.23 11.22 -11.00
C HIS A 47 -8.78 9.78 -11.12
N TYR A 48 -8.50 9.32 -12.34
CA TYR A 48 -8.09 7.95 -12.54
C TYR A 48 -6.77 7.67 -11.85
N LEU A 49 -5.85 8.65 -11.82
CA LEU A 49 -4.57 8.47 -11.17
C LEU A 49 -4.68 8.24 -9.65
N PRO A 50 -5.29 9.11 -8.83
CA PRO A 50 -5.47 8.85 -7.41
C PRO A 50 -6.30 7.58 -7.13
N ALA A 51 -7.31 7.27 -7.96
CA ALA A 51 -8.08 6.03 -7.82
C ALA A 51 -7.24 4.77 -8.11
N ILE A 52 -6.41 4.76 -9.16
CA ILE A 52 -5.49 3.68 -9.48
C ILE A 52 -4.45 3.51 -8.36
N ILE A 53 -3.93 4.61 -7.82
CA ILE A 53 -2.97 4.56 -6.71
C ILE A 53 -3.66 4.02 -5.43
N ALA A 54 -4.88 4.45 -5.12
CA ALA A 54 -5.65 3.93 -3.98
C ALA A 54 -5.93 2.43 -4.14
N PHE A 55 -6.30 1.98 -5.34
CA PHE A 55 -6.44 0.57 -5.67
C PHE A 55 -5.12 -0.20 -5.50
N GLY A 56 -4.00 0.38 -5.95
CA GLY A 56 -2.66 -0.17 -5.75
C GLY A 56 -2.31 -0.34 -4.26
N CYS A 57 -2.71 0.60 -3.40
CA CYS A 57 -2.51 0.50 -1.95
C CYS A 57 -3.22 -0.73 -1.36
N TRP A 58 -4.48 -0.96 -1.76
CA TRP A 58 -5.23 -2.14 -1.34
C TRP A 58 -4.59 -3.44 -1.83
N LEU A 59 -4.19 -3.47 -3.10
CA LEU A 59 -3.55 -4.64 -3.69
C LEU A 59 -2.24 -4.99 -2.98
N TRP A 60 -1.45 -3.97 -2.63
CA TRP A 60 -0.18 -4.15 -1.93
C TRP A 60 -0.36 -4.53 -0.45
N ALA A 61 -1.34 -3.94 0.24
CA ALA A 61 -1.70 -4.34 1.61
C ALA A 61 -2.18 -5.79 1.66
N LEU A 62 -3.00 -6.21 0.68
CA LEU A 62 -3.44 -7.59 0.53
C LEU A 62 -2.26 -8.52 0.22
N HIS A 63 -1.34 -8.10 -0.65
CA HIS A 63 -0.12 -8.84 -0.95
C HIS A 63 0.72 -9.07 0.32
N CYS A 64 0.95 -8.04 1.13
CA CYS A 64 1.63 -8.16 2.43
C CYS A 64 0.86 -9.10 3.39
N ALA A 65 -0.47 -9.02 3.45
CA ALA A 65 -1.27 -9.90 4.29
C ALA A 65 -1.18 -11.37 3.87
N LEU A 66 -1.19 -11.63 2.56
CA LEU A 66 -0.99 -12.97 2.01
C LEU A 66 0.40 -13.50 2.34
N LEU A 67 1.46 -12.70 2.12
CA LEU A 67 2.83 -13.07 2.48
C LEU A 67 2.96 -13.39 3.98
N TYR A 68 2.38 -12.55 4.84
CA TYR A 68 2.38 -12.78 6.29
C TYR A 68 1.66 -14.08 6.68
N ARG A 69 0.58 -14.43 5.96
CA ARG A 69 -0.17 -15.67 6.19
C ARG A 69 0.58 -16.91 5.70
N THR A 70 1.18 -16.85 4.51
CA THR A 70 1.78 -18.01 3.85
C THR A 70 3.16 -18.34 4.38
N ASP A 71 3.93 -17.36 4.84
CA ASP A 71 5.32 -17.57 5.26
C ASP A 71 5.45 -17.61 6.79
N ALA A 72 5.84 -18.75 7.34
CA ALA A 72 6.09 -18.91 8.78
C ALA A 72 7.30 -18.09 9.26
N SER A 73 8.28 -17.83 8.39
CA SER A 73 9.50 -17.09 8.75
C SER A 73 9.24 -15.61 9.09
N ILE A 74 8.11 -15.08 8.61
CA ILE A 74 7.72 -13.66 8.68
C ILE A 74 6.70 -13.40 9.82
N ARG A 75 6.15 -14.43 10.45
CA ARG A 75 5.13 -14.32 11.50
C ARG A 75 5.71 -13.86 12.85
N THR A 76 6.26 -12.65 12.89
CA THR A 76 6.67 -12.00 14.13
C THR A 76 5.66 -10.93 14.55
N ARG A 77 5.67 -10.56 15.84
CA ARG A 77 4.83 -9.46 16.36
C ARG A 77 5.17 -8.12 15.70
N LEU A 78 6.43 -7.89 15.34
CA LEU A 78 6.87 -6.66 14.69
C LEU A 78 6.28 -6.56 13.27
N ASP A 79 6.31 -7.65 12.52
CA ASP A 79 5.84 -7.70 11.13
C ASP A 79 4.30 -7.58 11.06
N LEU A 80 3.58 -8.05 12.09
CA LEU A 80 2.15 -7.80 12.25
C LEU A 80 1.84 -6.32 12.53
N ARG A 81 2.64 -5.66 13.36
CA ARG A 81 2.50 -4.22 13.64
C ARG A 81 2.76 -3.36 12.41
N LEU A 82 3.58 -3.82 11.46
CA LEU A 82 3.80 -3.17 10.17
C LEU A 82 2.64 -3.40 9.20
N LEU A 83 1.99 -4.57 9.26
CA LEU A 83 0.83 -4.89 8.43
C LEU A 83 -0.43 -4.12 8.86
N LEU A 84 -0.67 -4.04 10.17
CA LEU A 84 -1.88 -3.44 10.74
C LEU A 84 -2.20 -2.03 10.21
N PRO A 85 -1.24 -1.08 10.11
CA PRO A 85 -1.51 0.27 9.63
C PRO A 85 -1.70 0.38 8.12
N LEU A 86 -1.32 -0.63 7.32
CA LEU A 86 -1.48 -0.57 5.86
C LEU A 86 -2.96 -0.51 5.45
N PHE A 87 -3.83 -1.23 6.15
CA PHE A 87 -5.27 -1.24 5.89
C PHE A 87 -5.95 0.11 6.16
N PRO A 88 -5.80 0.74 7.35
CA PRO A 88 -6.36 2.06 7.59
C PRO A 88 -5.74 3.12 6.67
N MET A 89 -4.47 3.00 6.26
CA MET A 89 -3.88 3.90 5.27
C MET A 89 -4.50 3.73 3.86
N ALA A 90 -4.70 2.50 3.40
CA ALA A 90 -5.38 2.23 2.12
C ALA A 90 -6.84 2.72 2.15
N LEU A 91 -7.52 2.55 3.29
CA LEU A 91 -8.86 3.06 3.52
C LEU A 91 -8.90 4.59 3.53
N ALA A 92 -7.96 5.26 4.20
CA ALA A 92 -7.86 6.72 4.20
C ALA A 92 -7.59 7.28 2.80
N SER A 93 -6.68 6.66 2.05
CA SER A 93 -6.43 6.97 0.63
C SER A 93 -7.72 6.86 -0.21
N SER A 94 -8.43 5.74 -0.09
CA SER A 94 -9.67 5.51 -0.84
C SER A 94 -10.79 6.48 -0.43
N LEU A 95 -10.90 6.78 0.86
CA LEU A 95 -11.89 7.70 1.40
C LEU A 95 -11.65 9.13 0.89
N ILE A 96 -10.40 9.61 0.91
CA ILE A 96 -10.06 10.93 0.36
C ILE A 96 -10.36 10.99 -1.13
N CYS A 97 -10.01 9.94 -1.88
CA CYS A 97 -10.35 9.86 -3.31
C CYS A 97 -11.88 9.90 -3.53
N TYR A 98 -12.66 9.21 -2.70
CA TYR A 98 -14.13 9.18 -2.79
C TYR A 98 -14.76 10.53 -2.41
N LEU A 99 -14.31 11.16 -1.33
CA LEU A 99 -14.81 12.47 -0.91
C LEU A 99 -14.55 13.53 -1.99
N ARG A 100 -13.37 13.51 -2.61
CA ARG A 100 -13.06 14.41 -3.74
C ARG A 100 -13.89 14.10 -4.98
N TYR A 101 -14.22 12.84 -5.24
CA TYR A 101 -15.14 12.47 -6.31
C TYR A 101 -16.56 13.05 -6.07
N LEU A 102 -17.03 13.06 -4.81
CA LEU A 102 -18.33 13.62 -4.46
C LEU A 102 -18.39 15.15 -4.53
N GLU A 103 -17.34 15.86 -4.09
CA GLU A 103 -17.29 17.34 -4.12
C GLU A 103 -17.42 17.94 -5.52
N GLN A 104 -17.17 17.16 -6.56
CA GLN A 104 -17.17 17.62 -7.95
C GLN A 104 -18.41 17.19 -8.75
N ARG A 105 -19.37 16.51 -8.10
CA ARG A 105 -20.63 16.09 -8.70
C ARG A 105 -21.74 17.07 -8.35
#